data_AF-A0A151Y5K6-F1
#
_entry.id   AF-A0A151Y5K6-F1
#
_cell.length_a   1.000
_cell.length_b   1.000
_cell.length_c   1.000
_cell.angle_alpha   90.00
_cell.angle_beta   90.00
_cell.angle_gamma   90.00
#
_symmetry.space_group_name_H-M   'P 1'
#
loop_
_entity.id
_entity.type
_entity.pdbx_description
1 polymer ?
#
loop_
_entity_poly.entity_id
_entity_poly.type
_entity_poly.pdbx_seq_one_letter_code
_entity_poly.pdbx_strand_id
1 'polypeptide(L)'
;MARTDPQFNLRVPIELKQQVENAAKESGRSINAEAVFRLEQSFRNEIGYLESVPLEKLLAVVMKKLGENSIRLTSEEIERGERLSKKSDEN
;
A
#
# COMPACT_ATOMS: atom_id res chain seq x y z
N MET A 1 -32.35 12.31 -1.57
CA MET A 1 -31.79 11.92 -0.25
C MET A 1 -30.58 12.78 0.04
N ALA A 2 -30.55 13.46 1.20
CA ALA A 2 -29.35 14.19 1.62
C ALA A 2 -28.22 13.19 1.90
N ARG A 3 -27.06 13.40 1.28
CA ARG A 3 -25.85 12.63 1.56
C ARG A 3 -25.48 12.88 3.02
N THR A 4 -25.50 11.84 3.84
CA THR A 4 -25.22 11.88 5.30
C THR A 4 -23.73 11.82 5.63
N ASP A 5 -22.87 11.80 4.61
CA ASP A 5 -21.42 11.71 4.81
C ASP A 5 -20.89 13.00 5.47
N PRO A 6 -20.09 12.89 6.55
CA PRO A 6 -19.50 14.06 7.19
C PRO A 6 -18.60 14.81 6.20
N GLN A 7 -18.82 16.12 6.04
CA GLN A 7 -17.96 16.95 5.20
C GLN A 7 -16.62 17.20 5.88
N PHE A 8 -15.52 16.86 5.19
CA PHE A 8 -14.17 17.10 5.66
C PHE A 8 -13.52 18.24 4.87
N ASN A 9 -13.41 19.41 5.50
CA ASN A 9 -12.78 20.60 4.90
C ASN A 9 -11.25 20.50 4.98
N LEU A 10 -10.66 19.81 3.99
CA LEU A 10 -9.23 19.56 3.92
C LEU A 10 -8.46 20.84 3.51
N ARG A 11 -7.48 21.25 4.32
CA ARG A 11 -6.50 22.30 3.98
C ARG A 11 -5.21 21.67 3.49
N VAL A 12 -4.82 21.96 2.25
CA VAL A 12 -3.60 21.42 1.63
C VAL A 12 -2.80 22.51 0.94
N PRO A 13 -1.48 22.35 0.80
CA PRO A 13 -0.65 23.19 -0.06
C PRO A 13 -1.16 23.20 -1.50
N ILE A 14 -0.94 24.30 -2.21
CA ILE A 14 -1.40 24.48 -3.60
C ILE A 14 -0.81 23.43 -4.55
N GLU A 15 0.45 23.06 -4.35
CA GLU A 15 1.14 22.06 -5.16
C GLU A 15 0.45 20.69 -5.05
N LEU A 16 0.10 20.29 -3.83
CA LEU A 16 -0.59 19.02 -3.59
C LEU A 16 -2.00 19.03 -4.19
N LYS A 17 -2.71 20.16 -4.09
CA LYS A 17 -4.02 20.31 -4.73
C LYS A 17 -3.92 20.12 -6.25
N GLN A 18 -2.93 20.73 -6.90
CA GLN A 18 -2.71 20.58 -8.34
C GLN A 18 -2.38 19.14 -8.74
N GLN A 19 -1.57 18.44 -7.94
CA GLN A 19 -1.28 17.02 -8.19
C GLN A 19 -2.55 16.16 -8.15
N VAL A 20 -3.43 16.38 -7.16
CA VAL A 20 -4.71 15.66 -7.06
C VAL A 20 -5.64 16.01 -8.21
N GLU A 21 -5.68 17.28 -8.63
CA GLU A 21 -6.48 17.70 -9.80
C GLU A 21 -6.03 17.04 -11.10
N ASN A 22 -4.72 16.95 -11.34
CA ASN A 22 -4.19 16.28 -12.52
C ASN A 22 -4.47 14.77 -12.47
N ALA A 23 -4.23 14.13 -11.33
CA ALA A 23 -4.55 12.72 -11.14
C ALA A 23 -6.05 12.43 -11.34
N ALA A 24 -6.93 13.31 -10.87
CA ALA A 24 -8.38 13.18 -11.06
C ALA A 24 -8.78 13.28 -12.54
N LYS A 25 -8.13 14.16 -13.31
CA LYS A 25 -8.33 14.25 -14.76
C LYS A 25 -7.88 12.98 -15.48
N GLU A 26 -6.73 12.44 -15.10
CA GLU A 26 -6.19 11.20 -15.67
C GLU A 26 -7.05 9.98 -15.32
N SER A 27 -7.56 9.91 -14.08
CA SER A 27 -8.40 8.81 -13.62
C SER A 27 -9.87 8.94 -14.02
N GLY A 28 -10.28 10.08 -14.58
CA GLY A 28 -11.68 10.39 -14.92
C GLY A 28 -12.59 10.56 -13.70
N ARG A 29 -12.02 10.76 -12.50
CA ARG A 29 -12.78 10.94 -11.25
C ARG A 29 -12.96 12.42 -10.94
N SER A 30 -13.95 12.74 -10.11
CA SER A 30 -13.98 14.07 -9.48
C SER A 30 -12.81 14.21 -8.51
N ILE A 31 -12.34 15.45 -8.28
CA ILE A 31 -11.24 15.74 -7.33
C ILE A 31 -11.54 15.12 -5.96
N ASN A 32 -12.78 15.22 -5.49
CA ASN A 32 -13.17 14.68 -4.19
C ASN A 32 -13.17 13.15 -4.19
N ALA A 33 -13.58 12.51 -5.29
CA ALA A 33 -13.53 11.06 -5.43
C ALA A 33 -12.08 10.53 -5.52
N GLU A 34 -11.20 11.23 -6.21
CA GLU A 34 -9.77 10.88 -6.26
C GLU A 34 -9.10 11.06 -4.90
N ALA A 35 -9.44 12.12 -4.16
CA ALA A 35 -8.94 12.34 -2.80
C ALA A 35 -9.39 11.22 -1.85
N VAL A 36 -10.68 10.86 -1.88
CA VAL A 36 -11.21 9.74 -1.07
C VAL A 36 -10.52 8.42 -1.46
N PHE A 37 -10.40 8.12 -2.75
CA PHE A 37 -9.74 6.91 -3.24
C PHE A 37 -8.30 6.81 -2.69
N ARG A 38 -7.51 7.87 -2.80
CA ARG A 38 -6.12 7.89 -2.30
C ARG A 38 -6.04 7.76 -0.79
N LEU A 39 -6.96 8.37 -0.05
CA LEU A 39 -7.05 8.21 1.40
C LEU A 39 -7.37 6.76 1.77
N GLU A 40 -8.37 6.15 1.14
CA GLU A 40 -8.70 4.73 1.35
C GLU A 40 -7.54 3.80 1.00
N GLN A 41 -6.81 4.10 -0.07
CA GLN A 41 -5.60 3.36 -0.45
C GLN A 41 -4.51 3.49 0.62
N SER A 42 -4.36 4.66 1.25
CA SER A 42 -3.36 4.85 2.32
C SER A 42 -3.63 4.00 3.57
N PHE A 43 -4.89 3.61 3.81
CA PHE A 43 -5.29 2.74 4.93
C PHE A 43 -5.32 1.25 4.57
N ARG A 44 -5.35 0.92 3.27
CA ARG A 44 -5.10 -0.44 2.82
C ARG A 44 -3.61 -0.70 2.97
N ASN A 45 -3.23 -1.37 4.07
CA ASN A 45 -1.88 -1.89 4.28
C ASN A 45 -1.57 -2.92 3.18
N GLU A 46 -1.13 -2.45 2.02
CA GLU A 46 -0.88 -3.30 0.87
C GLU A 46 0.54 -3.86 0.95
N ILE A 47 0.61 -5.08 1.48
CA ILE A 47 1.55 -6.10 1.00
C ILE A 47 1.46 -6.21 -0.54
N GLY A 48 0.33 -5.81 -1.15
CA GLY A 48 0.12 -5.70 -2.59
C GLY A 48 1.10 -4.80 -3.35
N TYR A 49 1.74 -3.81 -2.70
CA TYR A 49 2.81 -3.05 -3.36
C TYR A 49 4.01 -3.96 -3.72
N LEU A 50 4.21 -5.06 -2.97
CA LEU A 50 5.29 -6.02 -3.22
C LEU A 50 5.09 -6.78 -4.53
N GLU A 51 3.86 -7.00 -5.00
CA GLU A 51 3.59 -7.71 -6.26
C GLU A 51 4.08 -6.93 -7.49
N SER A 52 4.12 -5.60 -7.39
CA SER A 52 4.63 -4.71 -8.43
C SER A 52 6.13 -4.46 -8.36
N VAL A 53 6.77 -4.80 -7.24
CA VAL A 53 8.21 -4.58 -7.05
C VAL A 53 8.97 -5.77 -7.62
N PRO A 54 9.99 -5.54 -8.48
CA PRO A 54 10.84 -6.61 -8.98
C PRO A 54 11.43 -7.45 -7.85
N LEU A 55 11.36 -8.77 -8.00
CA LEU A 55 11.78 -9.74 -6.97
C LEU A 55 13.23 -9.50 -6.51
N GLU A 56 14.11 -9.06 -7.40
CA GLU A 56 15.51 -8.79 -7.08
C GLU A 56 15.64 -7.66 -6.05
N LYS A 57 14.81 -6.61 -6.17
CA LYS A 57 14.80 -5.50 -5.23
C LYS A 57 14.26 -5.91 -3.87
N LEU A 58 13.21 -6.75 -3.85
CA LEU A 58 12.67 -7.31 -2.62
C LEU A 58 13.72 -8.15 -1.89
N LEU A 59 14.38 -9.06 -2.61
CA LEU A 59 15.41 -9.94 -2.06
C LEU A 59 16.59 -9.14 -1.49
N ALA A 60 17.02 -8.08 -2.17
CA ALA A 60 18.09 -7.21 -1.69
C ALA A 60 17.72 -6.54 -0.35
N VAL A 61 16.48 -6.03 -0.22
CA VAL A 61 16.01 -5.40 1.03
C VAL A 61 15.88 -6.43 2.16
N VAL A 62 15.37 -7.63 1.87
CA VAL A 62 15.24 -8.71 2.84
C VAL A 62 16.62 -9.16 3.34
N MET A 63 17.57 -9.42 2.45
CA MET A 63 18.93 -9.84 2.80
C MET A 63 19.66 -8.78 3.63
N LYS A 64 19.48 -7.50 3.30
CA LYS A 64 20.01 -6.39 4.10
C LYS A 64 19.44 -6.40 5.52
N LYS A 65 18.11 -6.50 5.66
CA LYS A 65 17.44 -6.51 6.97
C LYS A 65 17.77 -7.75 7.81
N LEU A 66 17.95 -8.91 7.17
CA LEU A 66 18.37 -10.15 7.84
C LEU A 66 19.82 -10.05 8.35
N GLY A 67 20.71 -9.49 7.54
CA GLY A 67 22.10 -9.22 7.94
C GLY A 67 22.18 -8.23 9.10
N GLU A 68 21.37 -7.18 9.09
CA GLU A 68 21.26 -6.20 10.18
C GLU A 68 20.71 -6.83 11.47
N ASN A 69 19.75 -7.76 11.37
CA ASN A 69 19.11 -8.38 12.52
C ASN A 69 19.73 -9.72 12.98
N SER A 70 20.83 -10.17 12.34
CA SER A 70 21.49 -11.46 12.64
C SER A 70 20.53 -12.67 12.59
N ILE A 71 19.46 -12.59 11.80
CA ILE A 71 18.48 -13.66 11.63
C ILE A 71 19.04 -14.62 10.57
N ARG A 72 19.22 -15.90 10.94
CA ARG A 72 19.63 -16.94 10.00
C ARG A 72 18.37 -17.62 9.48
N LEU A 73 18.07 -17.46 8.19
CA LEU A 73 17.04 -18.25 7.50
C LEU A 73 17.40 -19.73 7.59
N THR A 74 16.95 -20.41 8.63
CA THR A 74 17.03 -21.86 8.73
C THR A 74 15.92 -22.48 7.88
N SER A 75 16.07 -23.73 7.49
CA SER A 75 15.05 -24.49 6.77
C SER A 75 13.69 -24.45 7.48
N GLU A 76 13.69 -24.36 8.82
CA GLU A 76 12.49 -24.25 9.65
C GLU A 76 11.76 -22.89 9.52
N GLU A 77 12.50 -21.78 9.33
CA GLU A 77 11.90 -20.47 9.12
C GLU A 77 11.25 -20.34 7.73
N ILE A 78 11.84 -20.99 6.73
CA ILE A 78 11.28 -21.08 5.37
C ILE A 78 9.96 -21.87 5.40
N GLU A 79 9.94 -23.04 6.04
CA GLU A 79 8.71 -23.83 6.19
C GLU A 79 7.61 -23.08 6.95
N ARG A 80 7.97 -22.27 7.95
CA ARG A 80 7.00 -21.47 8.70
C ARG A 80 6.36 -20.39 7.83
N GLY A 81 7.14 -19.75 6.95
CA GLY A 81 6.64 -18.78 5.97
C GLY A 81 5.64 -19.42 4.98
N GLU A 82 5.95 -20.60 4.45
CA GLU A 82 5.06 -21.33 3.54
C GLU A 82 3.73 -21.71 4.20
N ARG A 83 3.75 -22.10 5.48
CA ARG A 83 2.52 -22.42 6.24
C ARG A 83 1.65 -21.19 6.47
N LEU A 84 2.26 -20.01 6.65
CA LEU A 84 1.53 -18.75 6.84
C LEU A 84 0.92 -18.26 5.53
N SER A 85 1.63 -18.41 4.40
CA SER A 85 1.08 -18.11 3.07
C SER A 85 -0.18 -18.92 2.79
N LYS A 86 -0.13 -20.24 2.98
CA LYS A 86 -1.28 -21.13 2.70
C LYS A 86 -2.51 -20.84 3.56
N LYS A 87 -2.32 -20.32 4.78
CA LYS A 87 -3.42 -19.99 5.70
C LYS A 87 -4.10 -18.65 5.37
N SER A 88 -3.44 -17.83 4.55
CA SER A 88 -3.94 -16.53 4.08
C SER A 88 -4.92 -16.69 2.93
N ASP A 89 -4.77 -17.76 2.13
CA ASP A 89 -5.59 -18.04 0.94
C ASP A 89 -6.90 -18.79 1.26
N GLU A 90 -7.07 -19.28 2.49
CA GLU A 90 -8.25 -20.05 2.94
C GLU A 90 -9.33 -19.21 3.64
N ASN A 91 -9.18 -17.88 3.75
CA ASN A 91 -10.05 -17.01 4.54
C ASN A 91 -10.72 -15.90 3.73
#